data_AF-A0A327JG18-F1
#
_entry.id   AF-A0A327JG18-F1
#
_cell.length_a   1.000
_cell.length_b   1.000
_cell.length_c   1.000
_cell.angle_alpha   90.00
_cell.angle_beta   90.00
_cell.angle_gamma   90.00
#
_symmetry.space_group_name_H-M   'P 1'
#
loop_
_entity.id
_entity.type
_entity.pdbx_description
1 polymer ?
#
loop_
_entity_poly.entity_id
_entity_poly.type
_entity_poly.pdbx_seq_one_letter_code
_entity_poly.pdbx_strand_id
1 'polypeptide(L)'
;SREHLQFLFDEARKDRITCKYCGLPLRLKLSIHEEPHFFHRENGDFSQCEAACLNEKTEQKTKQNDYTESGVFRLPKGKAIGEEKKADTD
;
A
#
# COMPACT_ATOMS: atom_id res chain seq x y z
N SER A 1 -4.72 7.61 -0.24
CA SER A 1 -5.47 8.87 0.01
C SER A 1 -6.91 8.56 0.39
N ARG A 2 -7.54 9.35 1.27
CA ARG A 2 -8.93 9.15 1.78
C ARG A 2 -9.96 8.83 0.69
N GLU A 3 -9.88 9.53 -0.44
CA GLU A 3 -10.85 9.39 -1.54
C GLU A 3 -10.78 8.02 -2.22
N HIS A 4 -9.61 7.38 -2.18
CA HIS A 4 -9.45 6.02 -2.67
C HIS A 4 -10.21 5.01 -1.81
N LEU A 5 -10.25 5.20 -0.48
CA LEU A 5 -11.03 4.34 0.41
C LEU A 5 -12.54 4.51 0.17
N GLN A 6 -12.99 5.73 -0.10
CA GLN A 6 -14.38 6.00 -0.46
C GLN A 6 -14.76 5.28 -1.76
N PHE A 7 -13.91 5.38 -2.78
CA PHE A 7 -14.11 4.66 -4.04
C PHE A 7 -14.18 3.15 -3.82
N LEU A 8 -13.24 2.56 -3.08
CA LEU A 8 -13.23 1.13 -2.76
C LEU A 8 -14.49 0.71 -1.99
N PHE A 9 -14.96 1.56 -1.08
CA PHE A 9 -16.18 1.31 -0.33
C PHE A 9 -17.39 1.22 -1.26
N ASP A 10 -17.53 2.16 -2.20
CA ASP A 10 -18.64 2.18 -3.16
C ASP A 10 -18.61 1.00 -4.12
N GLU A 11 -17.42 0.61 -4.60
CA GLU A 11 -17.26 -0.56 -5.47
C GLU A 11 -17.50 -1.88 -4.74
N ALA A 12 -17.03 -2.01 -3.49
CA ALA A 12 -17.38 -3.13 -2.61
C ALA A 12 -18.90 -3.18 -2.38
N ARG A 13 -19.56 -2.02 -2.29
CA ARG A 13 -21.01 -1.95 -2.07
C ARG A 13 -21.82 -2.48 -3.26
N LYS A 14 -21.26 -2.35 -4.47
CA LYS A 14 -21.81 -2.84 -5.74
C LYS A 14 -21.39 -4.29 -6.05
N ASP A 15 -20.79 -5.00 -5.09
CA ASP A 15 -20.31 -6.37 -5.24
C ASP A 15 -19.24 -6.52 -6.36
N ARG A 16 -18.50 -5.45 -6.67
CA ARG A 16 -17.41 -5.46 -7.67
C ARG A 16 -16.05 -5.84 -7.09
N ILE A 17 -15.94 -5.90 -5.76
CA ILE A 17 -14.75 -6.36 -5.07
C ILE A 17 -15.01 -7.77 -4.55
N THR A 18 -14.18 -8.72 -4.96
CA THR A 18 -14.33 -10.13 -4.64
C THR A 18 -13.10 -10.68 -3.93
N CYS A 19 -13.30 -11.70 -3.12
CA CYS A 19 -12.22 -12.44 -2.49
C CYS A 19 -11.42 -13.23 -3.52
N LYS A 20 -10.10 -13.14 -3.47
CA LYS A 20 -9.20 -13.88 -4.37
C LYS A 20 -9.24 -15.39 -4.14
N TYR A 21 -9.58 -15.83 -2.92
CA TYR A 21 -9.61 -17.25 -2.55
C TYR A 21 -10.90 -17.96 -2.96
N CYS A 22 -12.06 -17.40 -2.62
CA CYS A 22 -13.37 -18.03 -2.86
C CYS A 22 -14.19 -17.40 -3.98
N GLY A 23 -13.78 -16.22 -4.49
CA GLY A 23 -14.52 -15.49 -5.53
C GLY A 23 -15.77 -14.76 -5.04
N LEU A 24 -16.13 -14.87 -3.76
CA LEU A 24 -17.34 -14.24 -3.20
C LEU A 24 -17.14 -12.73 -2.98
N PRO A 25 -18.23 -11.94 -3.01
CA PRO A 25 -18.16 -10.49 -2.83
C PRO A 25 -17.75 -10.11 -1.40
N LEU A 26 -16.86 -9.12 -1.31
CA LEU A 26 -16.36 -8.54 -0.07
C LEU A 26 -16.98 -7.16 0.19
N ARG A 27 -17.09 -6.81 1.46
CA ARG A 27 -17.50 -5.49 1.94
C ARG A 27 -16.33 -4.83 2.65
N LEU A 28 -16.19 -3.52 2.48
CA LEU A 28 -15.19 -2.72 3.17
C LEU A 28 -15.80 -2.12 4.44
N LYS A 29 -15.22 -2.41 5.61
CA LYS A 29 -15.59 -1.76 6.87
C LYS A 29 -14.69 -0.55 7.08
N LEU A 30 -15.28 0.62 7.20
CA LEU A 30 -14.61 1.85 7.58
C LEU A 30 -15.08 2.22 8.99
N SER A 31 -14.17 2.16 9.96
CA SER A 31 -14.46 2.49 11.36
C SER A 31 -13.51 3.59 11.83
N ILE A 32 -13.93 4.35 12.84
CA ILE A 32 -13.12 5.45 13.39
C ILE A 32 -11.99 4.96 14.30
N HIS A 33 -12.14 3.77 14.89
CA HIS A 33 -11.21 3.20 15.85
C HIS A 33 -10.40 2.02 15.29
N GLU A 34 -10.82 1.47 14.15
CA GLU A 34 -10.19 0.30 13.54
C GLU A 34 -9.71 0.63 12.14
N GLU A 35 -8.62 0.01 11.71
CA GLU A 35 -8.15 0.14 10.34
C GLU A 35 -9.19 -0.41 9.34
N PRO A 36 -9.28 0.22 8.14
CA PRO A 36 -10.11 -0.28 7.05
C PRO A 36 -9.76 -1.73 6.71
N HIS A 37 -10.77 -2.61 6.75
CA HIS A 37 -10.60 -4.02 6.40
C HIS A 37 -11.77 -4.56 5.60
N PHE A 38 -11.46 -5.52 4.73
CA PHE A 38 -12.45 -6.25 3.96
C PHE A 38 -12.99 -7.44 4.75
N PHE A 39 -14.29 -7.71 4.63
CA PHE A 39 -14.97 -8.85 5.24
C PHE A 39 -16.01 -9.45 4.29
N HIS A 40 -16.34 -10.73 4.48
CA HIS A 40 -17.37 -11.39 3.69
C HIS A 40 -18.77 -10.94 4.13
N ARG A 41 -19.67 -10.72 3.17
CA ARG A 41 -21.05 -10.33 3.46
C ARG A 41 -21.88 -11.48 4.05
N GLU A 42 -21.61 -12.70 3.59
CA GLU A 42 -22.34 -13.88 4.01
C GLU A 42 -21.85 -14.38 5.36
N ASN A 43 -22.73 -14.99 6.13
CA ASN A 43 -22.34 -15.69 7.34
C ASN A 43 -21.87 -17.09 6.95
N GLY A 44 -20.57 -17.35 7.12
CA GLY A 44 -19.94 -18.60 6.77
C GLY A 44 -18.56 -18.72 7.42
N ASP A 45 -17.97 -19.90 7.31
CA ASP A 45 -16.60 -20.13 7.76
C ASP A 45 -15.62 -19.65 6.68
N PHE A 46 -15.04 -18.47 6.89
CA PHE A 46 -14.06 -17.85 6.00
C PHE A 46 -12.66 -17.81 6.61
N SER A 47 -12.38 -18.59 7.66
CA SER A 47 -11.07 -18.59 8.32
C SER A 47 -9.94 -18.92 7.36
N GLN A 48 -10.19 -19.76 6.35
CA GLN A 48 -9.22 -20.04 5.29
C GLN A 48 -8.91 -18.81 4.42
N CYS A 49 -9.91 -17.98 4.12
CA CYS A 49 -9.70 -16.75 3.34
C CYS A 49 -8.89 -15.73 4.14
N GLU A 50 -9.14 -15.62 5.45
CA GLU A 50 -8.40 -14.70 6.34
C GLU A 50 -6.94 -15.12 6.50
N ALA A 51 -6.69 -16.40 6.80
CA ALA A 51 -5.35 -16.96 6.93
C ALA A 51 -4.51 -16.71 5.68
N ALA A 52 -5.14 -16.82 4.52
CA ALA A 52 -4.45 -16.74 3.25
C ALA A 52 -4.21 -15.29 2.80
N CYS A 53 -4.97 -14.31 3.30
CA CYS A 53 -4.64 -12.87 3.23
C CYS A 53 -3.45 -12.48 4.13
N LEU A 54 -3.29 -13.10 5.30
CA LEU A 54 -2.21 -12.81 6.24
C LEU A 54 -0.83 -13.27 5.72
N ASN A 55 -0.79 -14.40 5.00
CA ASN A 55 0.44 -14.90 4.40
C ASN A 55 1.01 -13.94 3.34
N GLU A 56 0.17 -13.35 2.48
CA GLU A 56 0.59 -12.39 1.45
C GLU A 56 1.21 -11.10 2.05
N LYS A 57 0.72 -10.64 3.21
CA LYS A 57 1.29 -9.48 3.93
C LYS A 57 2.73 -9.74 4.40
N THR A 58 3.07 -10.98 4.71
CA THR A 58 4.40 -11.36 5.20
C THR A 58 5.43 -11.31 4.07
N GLU A 59 5.04 -11.70 2.85
CA GLU A 59 5.92 -11.67 1.68
C GLU A 59 6.21 -10.25 1.16
N GLN A 60 5.25 -9.33 1.30
CA GLN A 60 5.43 -7.93 0.86
C GLN A 60 6.34 -7.12 1.80
N LYS A 61 6.33 -7.40 3.11
CA LYS A 61 7.20 -6.69 4.08
C LYS A 61 8.69 -6.90 3.81
N THR A 62 9.09 -8.04 3.25
CA THR A 62 10.49 -8.33 2.95
C THR A 62 11.06 -7.46 1.81
N LYS A 63 10.20 -6.88 0.96
CA LYS A 63 10.62 -6.03 -0.18
C LYS A 63 10.61 -4.52 0.10
N GLN A 64 10.10 -4.08 1.24
CA GLN A 64 9.80 -2.65 1.53
C GLN A 64 10.72 -2.00 2.57
N ASN A 65 11.91 -2.55 2.82
CA ASN A 65 12.81 -2.08 3.87
C ASN A 65 13.89 -1.07 3.41
N ASP A 66 13.65 -0.29 2.34
CA ASP A 66 14.65 0.67 1.83
C ASP A 66 14.09 2.09 1.57
N TYR A 67 13.17 2.56 2.40
CA TYR A 67 12.73 3.95 2.39
C TYR A 67 12.75 4.52 3.81
N THR A 68 13.80 5.26 4.13
CA THR A 68 13.91 6.08 5.34
C THR A 68 13.17 7.40 5.13
N GLU A 69 12.03 7.58 5.80
CA GLU A 69 11.40 8.89 5.95
C GLU A 69 12.27 9.78 6.86
N SER A 70 12.81 10.86 6.30
CA SER A 70 13.25 12.04 7.06
C SER A 70 12.84 13.30 6.29
N GLY A 71 12.36 14.30 7.03
CA GLY A 71 11.37 15.28 6.58
C GLY A 71 11.72 16.18 5.39
N VAL A 72 10.63 16.69 4.78
CA VAL A 72 10.34 17.91 3.97
C VAL A 72 11.35 18.43 2.93
N PHE A 73 12.63 18.07 2.94
CA PHE A 73 13.61 18.51 1.95
C PHE A 73 14.20 17.32 1.19
N ARG A 74 13.87 17.23 -0.10
CA ARG A 74 14.53 16.31 -1.03
C ARG A 74 15.81 16.96 -1.55
N LEU A 75 16.96 16.59 -1.00
CA LEU A 75 18.24 16.84 -1.68
C LEU A 75 18.41 15.78 -2.78
N PRO A 76 18.60 16.16 -4.06
CA PRO A 76 18.95 15.20 -5.09
C PRO A 76 20.34 14.61 -4.78
N LYS A 77 20.43 13.26 -4.82
CA LYS A 77 21.72 12.55 -4.71
C LYS A 77 22.66 13.05 -5.82
N GLY A 78 23.88 13.38 -5.41
CA GLY A 78 24.80 14.28 -6.08
C GLY A 78 25.04 13.99 -7.56
N LYS A 79 25.07 15.08 -8.33
CA LYS A 79 25.85 15.12 -9.57
C LYS A 79 27.27 15.49 -9.14
N ALA A 80 28.22 14.59 -9.35
CA ALA A 80 29.63 14.92 -9.20
C ALA A 80 29.95 16.06 -10.18
N ILE A 81 30.25 17.25 -9.66
CA ILE A 81 30.79 18.33 -10.49
C ILE A 81 32.24 17.95 -10.75
N GLY A 82 32.52 17.50 -11.98
CA GLY A 82 33.86 17.19 -12.44
C GLY A 82 34.77 18.41 -12.25
N GLU A 83 35.95 18.15 -11.71
CA GLU A 83 37.03 19.12 -11.54
C GLU A 83 37.54 19.57 -12.91
N GLU A 84 37.26 20.81 -13.28
CA GLU A 84 37.95 21.49 -14.38
C GLU A 84 38.59 22.78 -13.84
N LYS A 85 39.69 22.64 -13.10
CA LYS A 85 40.61 23.76 -12.86
C LYS A 85 41.34 24.07 -14.17
N LYS A 86 40.83 25.02 -14.93
CA LYS A 86 41.61 25.70 -15.97
C LYS A 86 42.63 26.60 -15.27
N ALA A 87 43.91 26.29 -15.48
CA ALA A 87 45.02 27.16 -15.14
C ALA A 87 45.11 28.27 -16.20
N ASP A 88 45.10 29.52 -15.77
CA ASP A 88 45.57 30.66 -16.56
C ASP A 88 46.01 31.74 -15.55
N THR A 89 47.33 31.95 -15.45
CA THR A 89 47.90 33.14 -14.82
C THR A 89 49.05 33.61 -15.69
N ASP A 90 48.92 34.87 -16.10
CA ASP A 90 49.84 35.81 -16.75
C ASP A 90 51.31 35.74 -16.25
#